data_AF-Q7P3J4-F1
#
_entry.id   AF-Q7P3J4-F1
#
_cell.length_a   1.000
_cell.length_b   1.000
_cell.length_c   1.000
_cell.angle_alpha   90.00
_cell.angle_beta   90.00
_cell.angle_gamma   90.00
#
_symmetry.space_group_name_H-M   'P 1'
#
loop_
_entity.id
_entity.type
_entity.pdbx_description
1 polymer ?
#
loop_
_entity_poly.entity_id
_entity_poly.type
_entity_poly.pdbx_seq_one_letter_code
_entity_poly.pdbx_strand_id
1 'polypeptide(L)'
;MALVGSLSGTLFIHYISLYSKYVSFAIFLFLGLMMLREALKKEEMEYDEKDLDFKTLIIMGIATSLDSLLVGLTFSILPFYQTFLYTVEIGIVTAIIAGLGFILGDKFGNILGQKSHFLGAALLIFISINILI
;
A
#
# COMPACT_ATOMS: atom_id res chain seq x y z
N MET A 1 -2.41 -3.85 11.12
CA MET A 1 -1.54 -4.81 11.83
C MET A 1 -0.31 -4.15 12.48
N ALA A 2 -0.23 -2.82 12.56
CA ALA A 2 0.97 -2.12 13.03
C ALA A 2 1.38 -2.45 14.47
N LEU A 3 0.42 -2.60 15.40
CA LEU A 3 0.73 -2.97 16.79
C LEU A 3 1.44 -4.32 16.88
N VAL A 4 0.96 -5.31 16.12
CA VAL A 4 1.56 -6.66 16.07
C VAL A 4 2.97 -6.60 15.48
N GLY A 5 3.14 -5.82 14.41
CA GLY A 5 4.46 -5.52 13.85
C GLY A 5 5.41 -4.94 14.90
N SER A 6 4.98 -3.95 15.67
CA SER A 6 5.84 -3.33 16.70
C SER A 6 6.27 -4.26 17.82
N LEU A 7 5.45 -5.28 18.15
CA LEU A 7 5.79 -6.27 19.17
C LEU A 7 6.78 -7.31 18.63
N SER A 8 6.69 -7.66 17.35
CA SER A 8 7.56 -8.63 16.68
C SER A 8 8.85 -8.03 16.10
N GLY A 9 8.96 -6.70 16.02
CA GLY A 9 10.05 -5.99 15.34
C GLY A 9 11.43 -6.14 15.98
N THR A 10 11.50 -6.46 17.28
CA THR A 10 12.74 -6.62 18.03
C THR A 10 13.69 -7.67 17.44
N LEU A 11 13.16 -8.64 16.68
CA LEU A 11 13.94 -9.71 16.03
C LEU A 11 14.45 -9.35 14.63
N PHE A 12 13.75 -8.48 13.89
CA PHE A 12 13.94 -8.28 12.44
C PHE A 12 14.59 -6.94 12.06
N ILE A 13 14.53 -5.93 12.94
CA ILE A 13 15.05 -4.59 12.65
C ILE A 13 16.54 -4.58 12.30
N HIS A 14 17.34 -5.44 12.93
CA HIS A 14 18.79 -5.42 12.74
C HIS A 14 19.20 -5.80 11.31
N TYR A 15 18.47 -6.70 10.66
CA TYR A 15 18.75 -7.14 9.28
C TYR A 15 18.20 -6.19 8.22
N ILE A 16 17.04 -5.55 8.49
CA ILE A 16 16.34 -4.70 7.52
C ILE A 16 16.91 -3.28 7.45
N SER A 17 17.52 -2.77 8.53
CA SER A 17 17.96 -1.38 8.61
C SER A 17 18.97 -0.98 7.52
N LEU A 18 19.87 -1.88 7.12
CA LEU A 18 20.96 -1.54 6.18
C LEU A 18 20.53 -1.49 4.71
N TYR A 19 19.52 -2.29 4.33
CA TYR A 19 19.08 -2.42 2.94
C TYR A 19 17.69 -1.81 2.67
N SER A 20 16.99 -1.33 3.69
CA SER A 20 15.62 -0.80 3.58
C SER A 20 15.43 0.19 2.43
N LYS A 21 16.32 1.19 2.28
CA LYS A 21 16.26 2.21 1.21
C LYS A 21 16.23 1.56 -0.19
N TYR A 22 17.15 0.63 -0.45
CA TYR A 22 17.28 -0.04 -1.75
C TYR A 22 16.15 -1.05 -2.00
N VAL A 23 15.72 -1.78 -0.97
CA VAL A 23 14.63 -2.76 -1.06
C VAL A 23 13.31 -2.05 -1.34
N SER A 24 12.98 -0.99 -0.60
CA SER A 24 11.78 -0.19 -0.84
C SER A 24 11.81 0.43 -2.25
N PHE A 25 12.93 1.02 -2.67
CA PHE A 25 13.08 1.54 -4.03
C PHE A 25 12.75 0.48 -5.10
N ALA A 26 13.33 -0.72 -4.98
CA ALA A 26 13.12 -1.79 -5.94
C ALA A 26 11.64 -2.24 -5.99
N ILE A 27 10.99 -2.40 -4.84
CA ILE A 27 9.58 -2.82 -4.75
C ILE A 27 8.65 -1.76 -5.36
N PHE A 28 8.80 -0.49 -4.96
CA PHE A 28 7.95 0.61 -5.46
C PHE A 28 8.16 0.86 -6.95
N LEU A 29 9.40 0.81 -7.43
CA LEU A 29 9.70 0.95 -8.86
C LEU A 29 9.10 -0.21 -9.66
N PHE A 30 9.27 -1.45 -9.21
CA PHE A 30 8.74 -2.63 -9.87
C PHE A 30 7.21 -2.59 -9.96
N LEU A 31 6.54 -2.27 -8.85
CA LEU A 31 5.08 -2.16 -8.80
C LEU A 31 4.57 -1.03 -9.71
N GLY A 32 5.23 0.13 -9.68
CA GLY A 32 4.92 1.26 -10.56
C GLY A 32 5.07 0.92 -12.05
N LEU A 33 6.13 0.19 -12.41
CA LEU A 33 6.34 -0.28 -13.78
C LEU A 33 5.31 -1.32 -14.22
N MET A 34 4.90 -2.24 -13.33
CA MET A 34 3.82 -3.18 -13.65
C MET A 34 2.52 -2.44 -13.95
N MET A 35 2.13 -1.48 -13.10
CA MET A 35 0.93 -0.67 -13.32
C MET A 35 1.03 0.17 -14.59
N LEU A 36 2.22 0.69 -14.92
CA LEU A 36 2.45 1.41 -16.17
C LEU A 36 2.30 0.49 -17.39
N ARG A 37 2.82 -0.74 -17.30
CA ARG A 37 2.69 -1.74 -18.36
C ARG A 37 1.23 -2.13 -18.58
N GLU A 38 0.46 -2.30 -17.50
CA GLU A 38 -0.99 -2.51 -17.54
C GLU A 38 -1.71 -1.33 -18.19
N ALA A 39 -1.32 -0.08 -17.86
CA ALA A 39 -1.94 1.11 -18.45
C ALA A 39 -1.65 1.26 -19.96
N LEU A 40 -0.47 0.83 -20.42
CA LEU A 40 -0.04 0.93 -21.81
C LEU A 40 -0.58 -0.20 -22.69
N LYS A 41 -0.72 -1.40 -22.11
CA LYS A 41 -1.53 -2.45 -22.71
C LYS A 41 -2.98 -2.00 -22.62
N LYS A 42 -3.55 -1.51 -23.73
CA LYS A 42 -5.00 -1.33 -23.88
C LYS A 42 -5.73 -2.68 -23.89
N GLU A 43 -5.41 -3.58 -22.95
CA GLU A 43 -6.31 -4.66 -22.62
C GLU A 43 -7.59 -3.96 -22.15
N GLU A 44 -8.67 -4.18 -22.90
CA GLU A 44 -10.00 -3.83 -22.43
C GLU A 44 -10.16 -4.62 -21.13
N MET A 45 -9.95 -3.94 -20.01
CA MET A 45 -10.32 -4.46 -18.72
C MET A 45 -11.85 -4.52 -18.79
N GLU A 46 -12.38 -5.66 -19.21
CA GLU A 46 -13.73 -6.08 -18.85
C GLU A 46 -13.74 -6.00 -17.32
N TYR A 47 -14.23 -4.88 -16.80
CA TYR A 47 -14.74 -4.81 -15.45
C TYR A 47 -15.98 -5.71 -15.45
N ASP A 48 -15.76 -7.03 -15.36
CA ASP A 48 -16.85 -7.94 -15.08
C ASP A 48 -17.38 -7.50 -13.70
N GLU A 49 -18.62 -7.01 -13.66
CA GLU A 49 -19.27 -6.44 -12.47
C GLU A 49 -19.32 -7.43 -11.29
N LYS A 50 -18.86 -8.67 -11.49
CA LYS A 50 -18.73 -9.76 -10.52
C LYS A 50 -17.50 -9.72 -9.61
N ASP A 51 -16.50 -8.87 -9.83
CA ASP A 51 -15.15 -9.09 -9.28
C ASP A 51 -14.79 -8.41 -7.94
N LEU A 52 -15.77 -8.10 -7.10
CA LEU A 52 -15.54 -7.99 -5.65
C LEU A 52 -15.85 -9.31 -4.94
N ASP A 53 -15.32 -10.41 -5.48
CA ASP A 53 -15.44 -11.71 -4.82
C ASP A 53 -14.82 -11.62 -3.42
N PHE A 54 -15.46 -12.27 -2.45
CA PHE A 54 -15.03 -12.26 -1.06
C PHE A 54 -13.58 -12.74 -0.92
N LYS A 55 -13.16 -13.66 -1.80
CA LYS A 55 -11.78 -14.13 -1.91
C LYS A 55 -10.81 -13.02 -2.30
N THR A 56 -11.14 -12.21 -3.31
CA THR A 56 -10.32 -11.08 -3.76
C THR A 56 -10.20 -10.03 -2.66
N LEU A 57 -11.31 -9.73 -1.96
CA LEU A 57 -11.32 -8.82 -0.82
C LEU A 57 -10.42 -9.30 0.33
N ILE A 58 -10.43 -10.59 0.65
CA ILE A 58 -9.53 -11.16 1.66
C ILE A 58 -8.07 -11.03 1.21
N ILE A 59 -7.75 -11.38 -0.03
CA ILE A 59 -6.38 -11.31 -0.56
C ILE A 59 -5.86 -9.88 -0.53
N MET A 60 -6.65 -8.91 -1.00
CA MET A 60 -6.28 -7.49 -0.94
C MET A 60 -6.12 -7.01 0.52
N GLY A 61 -7.04 -7.41 1.40
CA GLY A 61 -6.95 -7.07 2.83
C GLY A 61 -5.67 -7.60 3.49
N ILE A 62 -5.24 -8.81 3.15
CA ILE A 62 -3.96 -9.38 3.61
C ILE A 62 -2.79 -8.60 3.02
N ALA A 63 -2.81 -8.34 1.70
CA ALA A 63 -1.75 -7.60 1.02
C ALA A 63 -1.56 -6.19 1.62
N THR A 64 -2.64 -5.42 1.80
CA THR A 64 -2.60 -4.10 2.44
C THR A 64 -2.22 -4.16 3.93
N SER A 65 -2.60 -5.22 4.63
CA SER A 65 -2.22 -5.39 6.04
C SER A 65 -0.71 -5.61 6.21
N LEU A 66 -0.05 -6.28 5.27
CA LEU A 66 1.41 -6.48 5.26
C LEU A 66 2.16 -5.14 5.19
N ASP A 67 1.66 -4.17 4.42
CA ASP A 67 2.26 -2.83 4.37
C ASP A 67 2.23 -2.15 5.76
N SER A 68 1.08 -2.19 6.44
CA SER A 68 0.97 -1.65 7.81
C SER A 68 1.81 -2.41 8.85
N LEU A 69 2.06 -3.71 8.62
CA LEU A 69 2.87 -4.54 9.48
C LEU A 69 4.34 -4.17 9.36
N LEU A 70 4.85 -3.97 8.14
CA LEU A 70 6.22 -3.54 7.89
C LEU A 70 6.52 -2.17 8.52
N VAL A 71 5.60 -1.20 8.40
CA VAL A 71 5.70 0.09 9.10
C VAL A 71 5.69 -0.11 10.62
N GLY A 72 4.85 -1.02 11.12
CA GLY A 72 4.81 -1.40 12.53
C GLY A 72 6.14 -1.96 13.05
N LEU A 73 6.86 -2.77 12.26
CA LEU A 73 8.19 -3.27 12.62
C LEU A 73 9.15 -2.10 12.85
N THR A 74 9.13 -1.06 12.00
CA THR A 74 9.97 0.13 12.15
C THR A 74 9.68 0.88 13.46
N PHE A 75 8.45 0.84 13.97
CA PHE A 75 8.07 1.48 15.23
C PHE A 75 8.41 0.68 16.49
N SER A 76 8.95 -0.54 16.36
CA SER A 76 9.36 -1.36 17.51
C SER A 76 10.50 -0.73 18.34
N ILE A 77 11.15 0.32 17.83
CA ILE A 77 12.22 1.06 18.50
C ILE A 77 11.65 2.19 19.39
N LEU A 78 10.39 2.57 19.19
CA LEU A 78 9.73 3.65 19.93
C LEU A 78 9.06 3.16 21.23
N PRO A 79 8.81 4.06 22.20
CA PRO A 79 8.08 3.72 23.42
C PRO A 79 6.66 3.22 23.11
N PHE A 80 6.19 2.20 23.83
CA PHE A 80 4.90 1.54 23.58
C PHE A 80 3.71 2.52 23.51
N TYR A 81 3.68 3.53 24.39
CA TYR A 81 2.62 4.54 24.39
C TYR A 81 2.54 5.31 23.06
N GLN A 82 3.69 5.66 22.48
CA GLN A 82 3.77 6.42 21.25
C GLN A 82 3.40 5.56 20.03
N THR A 83 3.86 4.30 20.02
CA THR A 83 3.50 3.30 19.01
C THR A 83 2.00 3.01 18.99
N PHE A 84 1.35 2.95 20.16
CA PHE A 84 -0.10 2.78 20.26
C PHE A 84 -0.84 3.95 19.63
N LEU A 85 -0.44 5.19 19.93
CA LEU A 85 -1.02 6.39 19.34
C LEU A 85 -0.88 6.40 17.81
N TYR A 86 0.31 6.16 17.28
CA TYR A 86 0.52 6.10 15.82
C TYR A 86 -0.27 4.98 15.15
N THR A 87 -0.42 3.83 15.81
CA THR A 87 -1.23 2.73 15.28
C THR A 87 -2.69 3.13 15.15
N VAL A 88 -3.24 3.80 16.16
CA VAL A 88 -4.63 4.30 16.14
C VAL A 88 -4.79 5.35 15.04
N GLU A 89 -3.84 6.29 14.91
CA GLU A 89 -3.87 7.34 13.90
C GLU A 89 -3.85 6.77 12.48
N ILE A 90 -2.92 5.85 12.18
CA ILE A 90 -2.86 5.15 10.89
C ILE A 90 -4.17 4.41 10.61
N GLY A 91 -4.72 3.73 11.62
CA GLY A 91 -6.00 3.04 11.50
C GLY A 91 -7.16 3.98 11.12
N ILE A 92 -7.28 5.12 11.81
CA ILE A 92 -8.33 6.12 11.54
C ILE A 92 -8.16 6.71 10.14
N VAL A 93 -6.96 7.17 9.79
CA VAL A 93 -6.70 7.78 8.48
C VAL A 93 -6.97 6.78 7.36
N THR A 94 -6.52 5.54 7.50
CA THR A 94 -6.73 4.48 6.51
C THR A 94 -8.21 4.15 6.37
N ALA A 95 -8.96 4.07 7.48
CA ALA A 95 -10.39 3.80 7.46
C ALA A 95 -11.17 4.93 6.76
N ILE A 96 -10.82 6.19 7.02
CA ILE A 96 -11.43 7.35 6.35
C ILE A 96 -11.12 7.33 4.85
N ILE A 97 -9.86 7.15 4.47
CA ILE A 97 -9.44 7.13 3.07
C ILE A 97 -10.08 5.96 2.32
N ALA A 98 -10.09 4.76 2.90
CA ALA A 98 -10.72 3.58 2.31
C ALA A 98 -12.24 3.75 2.17
N GLY A 99 -12.91 4.29 3.19
CA GLY A 99 -14.34 4.58 3.16
C GLY A 99 -14.69 5.62 2.09
N LEU A 100 -13.93 6.71 2.00
CA LEU A 100 -14.08 7.71 0.94
C LEU A 100 -13.79 7.11 -0.44
N GLY A 101 -12.73 6.32 -0.57
CA GLY A 101 -12.34 5.65 -1.80
C GLY A 101 -13.41 4.67 -2.29
N PHE A 102 -14.10 3.97 -1.40
CA PHE A 102 -15.22 3.10 -1.74
C PHE A 102 -16.41 3.89 -2.32
N ILE A 103 -16.80 4.99 -1.68
CA ILE A 103 -17.92 5.83 -2.13
C ILE A 103 -17.58 6.58 -3.43
N LEU A 104 -16.36 7.11 -3.52
CA LEU A 104 -15.88 7.83 -4.71
C LEU A 104 -15.62 6.86 -5.86
N GLY A 105 -15.16 5.65 -5.57
CA GLY A 105 -14.85 4.62 -6.57
C GLY A 105 -16.06 4.25 -7.42
N ASP A 106 -17.24 4.14 -6.82
CA ASP A 106 -18.50 3.88 -7.55
C ASP A 106 -18.82 4.98 -8.58
N LYS A 107 -18.64 6.25 -8.20
CA LYS A 107 -18.92 7.39 -9.10
C LYS A 107 -17.82 7.67 -10.11
N PHE A 108 -16.57 7.52 -9.69
CA PHE A 108 -15.41 7.89 -10.50
C PHE A 108 -14.84 6.71 -11.29
N GLY A 109 -15.21 5.47 -10.99
CA GLY A 109 -14.73 4.27 -11.68
C GLY A 109 -14.94 4.33 -13.20
N ASN A 110 -16.09 4.84 -13.63
CA ASN A 110 -16.44 4.95 -15.05
C ASN A 110 -15.61 6.03 -15.81
N ILE A 111 -15.11 7.05 -15.09
CA ILE A 111 -14.31 8.15 -15.68
C ILE A 111 -12.81 7.86 -15.55
N LEU A 112 -12.40 7.18 -14.47
CA LEU A 112 -11.02 6.94 -14.13
C LEU A 112 -10.46 5.60 -14.62
N GLY A 113 -11.25 4.65 -15.12
CA GLY A 113 -10.82 3.30 -15.55
C GLY A 113 -9.34 3.17 -15.97
N GLN A 114 -8.99 3.54 -17.19
CA GLN A 114 -7.58 3.51 -17.65
C GLN A 114 -6.69 4.63 -17.07
N LYS A 115 -7.27 5.79 -16.71
CA LYS A 115 -6.49 6.93 -16.19
C LYS A 115 -5.94 6.68 -14.78
N SER A 116 -6.62 5.84 -14.00
CA SER A 116 -6.26 5.49 -12.62
C SER A 116 -4.95 4.71 -12.56
N HIS A 117 -4.74 3.76 -13.48
CA HIS A 117 -3.51 2.99 -13.57
C HIS A 117 -2.31 3.88 -13.91
N PHE A 118 -2.48 4.84 -14.82
CA PHE A 118 -1.41 5.78 -15.15
C PHE A 118 -1.06 6.71 -13.98
N LEU A 119 -2.08 7.24 -13.29
CA LEU A 119 -1.89 8.08 -12.10
C LEU A 119 -1.20 7.31 -10.96
N GLY A 120 -1.64 6.08 -10.69
CA GLY A 120 -1.04 5.21 -9.69
C GLY A 120 0.42 4.87 -10.03
N ALA A 121 0.69 4.51 -11.28
CA ALA A 121 2.04 4.25 -11.76
C ALA A 121 2.96 5.48 -11.62
N ALA A 122 2.48 6.66 -12.04
CA ALA A 122 3.24 7.90 -11.93
C ALA A 122 3.57 8.25 -10.46
N LEU A 123 2.59 8.09 -9.56
CA LEU A 123 2.78 8.34 -8.13
C LEU A 123 3.80 7.36 -7.52
N LEU A 124 3.71 6.07 -7.84
CA LEU A 124 4.64 5.04 -7.34
C LEU A 124 6.08 5.25 -7.83
N ILE A 125 6.25 5.61 -9.10
CA ILE A 125 7.57 5.94 -9.67
C ILE A 125 8.11 7.22 -9.02
N PHE A 126 7.27 8.22 -8.77
CA PHE A 126 7.68 9.43 -8.06
C PHE A 126 8.13 9.14 -6.61
N ILE A 127 7.38 8.31 -5.89
CA ILE A 127 7.72 7.89 -4.52
C ILE A 127 9.02 7.09 -4.52
N SER A 128 9.23 6.18 -5.47
CA SER A 128 10.47 5.39 -5.52
C SER A 128 11.70 6.29 -5.71
N ILE A 129 11.64 7.27 -6.62
CA ILE A 129 12.72 8.23 -6.82
C ILE A 129 13.00 9.03 -5.54
N ASN A 130 11.97 9.49 -4.82
CA ASN A 130 12.13 10.18 -3.54
C ASN A 130 12.76 9.30 -2.45
N ILE A 131 12.48 8.00 -2.45
CA ILE A 131 13.11 7.06 -1.53
C ILE A 131 14.59 6.88 -1.85
N LEU A 132 15.02 7.02 -3.11
CA LEU A 132 16.41 6.81 -3.52
C LEU A 132 17.31 8.04 -3.29
N ILE A 133 16.79 9.25 -3.54
CA ILE A 133 17.46 10.53 -3.27
C ILE A 133 17.71 10.67 -1.76
#